data_AF-A0A1H0BQV4-F1
#
_entry.id   AF-A0A1H0BQV4-F1
#
_cell.length_a   1.000
_cell.length_b   1.000
_cell.length_c   1.000
_cell.angle_alpha   90.00
_cell.angle_beta   90.00
_cell.angle_gamma   90.00
#
_symmetry.space_group_name_H-M   'P 1'
#
loop_
_entity.id
_entity.type
_entity.pdbx_description
1 polymer ?
#
loop_
_entity_poly.entity_id
_entity_poly.type
_entity_poly.pdbx_seq_one_letter_code
_entity_poly.pdbx_strand_id
1 'polypeptide(L)'
;MNKQTYFQIETYLEAPIEQVWWSVSTPEGMNTFLTYKSGSSGDASSPKVGDRFFLNYGDIENEQIVLEYTENQAFKVFDSYKSISPDGSVQEFKVVTRTTLEQLDETFVKLTLSVNGFSLDTFGQWFKECMKFGWQRSMMSLKSVLELGMDLRTPLFSYPRLGILNCTINEEQRVLTGCQEAGNYLLEVFPNSPASRAGLNKGDVILSVGGKPTGNYEEFVKTISSYGEKLDNVQITFFSDGQVRTSVVNFSLEDIFTGLVDTENESFKDIKEKREMLAKQRSSSDSLWTGKGDDQHEHC
;
A
#
# COMPACT_ATOMS: atom_id res chain seq x y z
N MET A 1 -9.32 -22.73 4.65
CA MET A 1 -9.55 -21.26 4.68
C MET A 1 -9.80 -20.77 3.26
N ASN A 2 -10.74 -19.83 3.07
CA ASN A 2 -11.04 -19.24 1.76
C ASN A 2 -9.86 -18.38 1.28
N LYS A 3 -9.20 -18.73 0.17
CA LYS A 3 -8.05 -17.99 -0.41
C LYS A 3 -8.38 -16.52 -0.76
N GLN A 4 -9.67 -16.14 -0.77
CA GLN A 4 -10.07 -14.76 -0.96
C GLN A 4 -9.83 -13.90 0.29
N THR A 5 -9.89 -14.47 1.50
CA THR A 5 -9.83 -13.73 2.78
C THR A 5 -8.50 -13.85 3.52
N TYR A 6 -7.50 -14.48 2.91
CA TYR A 6 -6.15 -14.57 3.46
C TYR A 6 -5.09 -14.66 2.36
N PHE A 7 -3.83 -14.36 2.71
CA PHE A 7 -2.66 -14.75 1.93
C PHE A 7 -1.57 -15.31 2.85
N GLN A 8 -0.63 -16.04 2.26
CA GLN A 8 0.59 -16.49 2.90
C GLN A 8 1.78 -16.18 1.99
N ILE A 9 2.90 -15.81 2.59
CA ILE A 9 4.20 -15.67 1.94
C ILE A 9 5.23 -16.44 2.75
N GLU A 10 6.26 -16.91 2.07
CA GLU A 10 7.38 -17.63 2.67
C GLU A 10 8.68 -16.93 2.27
N THR A 11 9.65 -16.90 3.17
CA THR A 11 10.99 -16.34 2.94
C THR A 11 12.01 -17.20 3.66
N TYR A 12 13.16 -17.38 3.04
CA TYR A 12 14.28 -18.16 3.55
C TYR A 12 15.41 -17.20 3.88
N LEU A 13 15.87 -17.25 5.13
CA LEU A 13 16.80 -16.28 5.72
C LEU A 13 18.06 -17.02 6.16
N GLU A 14 19.22 -16.55 5.72
CA GLU A 14 20.55 -16.97 6.17
C GLU A 14 20.92 -16.16 7.42
N ALA A 15 20.31 -16.51 8.56
CA ALA A 15 20.52 -15.84 9.84
C ALA A 15 20.12 -16.74 11.01
N PRO A 16 20.71 -16.57 12.22
CA PRO A 16 20.29 -17.28 13.42
C PRO A 16 18.80 -17.03 13.72
N ILE A 17 18.08 -18.07 14.17
CA ILE A 17 16.65 -18.00 14.45
C ILE A 17 16.32 -16.98 15.53
N GLU A 18 17.20 -16.76 16.50
CA GLU A 18 17.05 -15.76 17.55
C GLU A 18 17.06 -14.34 16.97
N GLN A 19 17.90 -14.08 15.96
CA GLN A 19 17.96 -12.79 15.29
C GLN A 19 16.73 -12.57 14.40
N VAL A 20 16.30 -13.61 13.67
CA VAL A 20 15.06 -13.56 12.88
C VAL A 20 13.87 -13.32 13.81
N TRP A 21 13.79 -14.06 14.92
CA TRP A 21 12.73 -13.94 15.92
C TRP A 21 12.68 -12.54 16.52
N TRP A 22 13.81 -12.01 16.97
CA TRP A 22 13.90 -10.66 17.51
C TRP A 22 13.38 -9.62 16.51
N SER A 23 13.82 -9.70 15.25
CA SER A 23 13.40 -8.76 14.20
C SER A 23 11.89 -8.73 14.01
N VAL A 24 11.20 -9.88 14.05
CA VAL A 24 9.78 -9.97 13.67
C VAL A 24 8.80 -9.99 14.85
N SER A 25 9.29 -10.08 16.08
CA SER A 25 8.45 -10.20 17.28
C SER A 25 8.61 -9.05 18.28
N THR A 26 9.58 -8.15 18.08
CA THR A 26 9.82 -7.00 18.97
C THR A 26 9.66 -5.66 18.23
N PRO A 27 9.20 -4.59 18.91
CA PRO A 27 9.10 -3.25 18.31
C PRO A 27 10.43 -2.73 17.76
N GLU A 28 11.53 -2.90 18.50
CA GLU A 28 12.87 -2.45 18.06
C GLU A 28 13.37 -3.28 16.87
N GLY A 29 13.10 -4.58 16.88
CA GLY A 29 13.40 -5.45 15.75
C GLY A 29 12.68 -5.03 14.48
N MET A 30 11.39 -4.70 14.59
CA MET A 30 10.60 -4.23 13.44
C MET A 30 11.12 -2.90 12.88
N ASN A 31 11.75 -2.04 13.69
CA ASN A 31 12.34 -0.79 13.20
C ASN A 31 13.51 -1.01 12.22
N THR A 32 14.12 -2.18 12.23
CA THR A 32 15.27 -2.49 11.36
C THR A 32 14.87 -2.69 9.90
N PHE A 33 13.63 -3.11 9.62
CA PHE A 33 13.21 -3.48 8.26
C PHE A 33 11.79 -3.05 7.88
N LEU A 34 10.94 -2.69 8.85
CA LEU A 34 9.50 -2.54 8.66
C LEU A 34 8.99 -1.13 9.01
N THR A 35 9.35 -0.59 10.18
CA THR A 35 8.74 0.62 10.77
C THR A 35 9.75 1.73 11.03
N TYR A 36 9.36 3.00 10.92
CA TYR A 36 10.27 4.10 11.26
C TYR A 36 10.39 4.29 12.76
N LYS A 37 9.26 4.22 13.46
CA LYS A 37 9.15 4.37 14.91
C LYS A 37 8.21 3.33 15.45
N SER A 38 8.48 2.86 16.66
CA SER A 38 7.65 1.90 17.35
C SER A 38 7.65 2.14 18.86
N GLY A 39 6.66 1.58 19.56
CA GLY A 39 6.56 1.58 21.02
C GLY A 39 5.76 0.39 21.52
N SER A 40 5.80 0.14 22.83
CA SER A 40 5.08 -0.95 23.50
C SER A 40 4.40 -0.45 24.76
N SER A 41 3.24 -1.04 25.10
CA SER A 41 2.61 -0.87 26.42
C SER A 41 3.28 -1.70 27.52
N GLY A 42 4.07 -2.70 27.13
CA GLY A 42 4.77 -3.64 28.03
C GLY A 42 6.29 -3.56 27.87
N ASP A 43 6.97 -4.64 28.27
CA ASP A 43 8.42 -4.78 28.04
C ASP A 43 8.67 -5.11 26.56
N ALA A 44 9.21 -4.15 25.81
CA ALA A 44 9.47 -4.29 24.38
C ALA A 44 10.49 -5.40 24.06
N SER A 45 11.39 -5.71 24.99
CA SER A 45 12.41 -6.75 24.82
C SER A 45 11.92 -8.16 25.14
N SER A 46 10.80 -8.27 25.88
CA SER A 46 10.17 -9.54 26.25
C SER A 46 8.64 -9.45 26.16
N PRO A 47 8.08 -9.34 24.93
CA PRO A 47 6.64 -9.18 24.73
C PRO A 47 5.81 -10.34 25.29
N LYS A 48 4.58 -10.02 25.71
CA LYS A 48 3.61 -10.99 26.25
C LYS A 48 2.28 -10.87 25.54
N VAL A 49 1.51 -11.97 25.59
CA VAL A 49 0.11 -11.96 25.12
C VAL A 49 -0.67 -10.87 25.86
N GLY A 50 -1.35 -10.02 25.09
CA GLY A 50 -2.09 -8.86 25.58
C GLY A 50 -1.33 -7.54 25.51
N ASP A 51 -0.01 -7.55 25.32
CA ASP A 51 0.75 -6.32 25.09
C ASP A 51 0.32 -5.65 23.79
N ARG A 52 0.41 -4.31 23.78
CA ARG A 52 0.10 -3.48 22.62
C ARG A 52 1.36 -2.90 22.03
N PHE A 53 1.54 -3.03 20.72
CA PHE A 53 2.58 -2.32 19.99
C PHE A 53 1.95 -1.17 19.21
N PHE A 54 2.68 -0.05 19.14
CA PHE A 54 2.33 1.11 18.34
C PHE A 54 3.39 1.27 17.27
N LEU A 55 3.02 1.09 16.02
CA LEU A 55 3.94 1.09 14.89
C LEU A 55 3.61 2.25 13.95
N ASN A 56 4.63 2.96 13.49
CA ASN A 56 4.48 4.03 12.51
C ASN A 56 5.31 3.75 11.24
N TYR A 57 4.66 3.93 10.09
CA TYR A 57 5.21 3.73 8.75
C TYR A 57 5.20 5.04 7.94
N GLY A 58 5.12 6.19 8.62
CA GLY A 58 4.91 7.50 8.02
C GLY A 58 3.46 7.95 8.16
N ASP A 59 2.72 7.97 7.05
CA ASP A 59 1.30 8.33 7.01
C ASP A 59 0.34 7.18 7.35
N ILE A 60 0.91 6.06 7.85
CA ILE A 60 0.18 4.91 8.37
C ILE A 60 0.62 4.65 9.81
N GLU A 61 -0.35 4.48 10.69
CA GLU A 61 -0.18 3.96 12.04
C GLU A 61 -0.77 2.56 12.13
N ASN A 62 -0.20 1.69 12.96
CA ASN A 62 -0.77 0.39 13.29
C ASN A 62 -0.68 0.16 14.80
N GLU A 63 -1.82 -0.12 15.42
CA GLU A 63 -1.88 -0.63 16.78
C GLU A 63 -2.05 -2.15 16.73
N GLN A 64 -1.07 -2.86 17.28
CA GLN A 64 -1.09 -4.32 17.34
C GLN A 64 -1.41 -4.80 18.75
N ILE A 65 -2.17 -5.89 18.87
CA ILE A 65 -2.36 -6.63 20.12
C ILE A 65 -1.73 -8.02 19.96
N VAL A 66 -0.79 -8.36 20.84
CA VAL A 66 -0.15 -9.69 20.84
C VAL A 66 -1.15 -10.76 21.25
N LEU A 67 -1.38 -11.73 20.37
CA LEU A 67 -2.31 -12.86 20.56
C LEU A 67 -1.58 -14.18 20.84
N GLU A 68 -0.36 -14.34 20.33
CA GLU A 68 0.49 -15.53 20.49
C GLU A 68 1.94 -15.06 20.51
N TYR A 69 2.71 -15.56 21.48
CA TYR A 69 4.15 -15.34 21.57
C TYR A 69 4.79 -16.63 22.07
N THR A 70 5.30 -17.43 21.13
CA THR A 70 6.07 -18.65 21.39
C THR A 70 7.47 -18.42 20.85
N GLU A 71 8.42 -18.21 21.76
CA GLU A 71 9.79 -17.83 21.44
C GLU A 71 10.41 -18.70 20.34
N ASN A 72 11.04 -18.06 19.36
CA ASN A 72 11.65 -18.67 18.17
C ASN A 72 10.71 -19.56 17.33
N GLN A 73 9.39 -19.49 17.52
CA GLN A 73 8.44 -20.38 16.82
C GLN A 73 7.26 -19.65 16.20
N ALA A 74 6.50 -18.87 16.97
CA ALA A 74 5.24 -18.31 16.49
C ALA A 74 4.87 -16.99 17.16
N PHE A 75 4.60 -15.99 16.35
CA PHE A 75 4.15 -14.67 16.77
C PHE A 75 2.85 -14.32 16.03
N LYS A 76 1.81 -13.95 16.76
CA LYS A 76 0.51 -13.60 16.20
C LYS A 76 0.02 -12.31 16.80
N VAL A 77 -0.48 -11.42 15.94
CA VAL A 77 -1.01 -10.12 16.32
C VAL A 77 -2.37 -9.87 15.68
N PHE A 78 -3.22 -9.13 16.38
CA PHE A 78 -4.34 -8.44 15.80
C PHE A 78 -3.88 -7.02 15.44
N ASP A 79 -3.92 -6.67 14.16
CA ASP A 79 -3.52 -5.37 13.65
C ASP A 79 -4.73 -4.44 13.49
N SER A 80 -4.54 -3.17 13.82
CA SER A 80 -5.48 -2.07 13.54
C SER A 80 -4.75 -0.93 12.87
N TYR A 81 -4.70 -0.95 11.55
CA TYR A 81 -4.07 0.08 10.73
C TYR A 81 -4.99 1.29 10.58
N LYS A 82 -4.39 2.48 10.61
CA LYS A 82 -4.99 3.76 10.23
C LYS A 82 -4.14 4.36 9.12
N SER A 83 -4.72 4.54 7.94
CA SER A 83 -4.07 5.16 6.79
C SER A 83 -4.77 6.47 6.44
N ILE A 84 -3.98 7.51 6.13
CA ILE A 84 -4.51 8.81 5.70
C ILE A 84 -4.64 8.81 4.18
N SER A 85 -5.84 9.01 3.66
CA SER A 85 -6.10 9.21 2.24
C SER A 85 -5.58 10.57 1.75
N PRO A 86 -5.38 10.78 0.44
CA PRO A 86 -4.95 12.08 -0.11
C PRO A 86 -5.87 13.26 0.24
N ASP A 87 -7.15 13.00 0.55
CA ASP A 87 -8.14 14.00 0.98
C ASP A 87 -8.13 14.28 2.50
N GLY A 88 -7.29 13.58 3.26
CA GLY A 88 -7.17 13.67 4.72
C GLY A 88 -8.13 12.75 5.50
N SER A 89 -9.03 12.04 4.81
CA SER A 89 -9.86 11.02 5.46
C SER A 89 -9.00 9.89 6.01
N VAL A 90 -9.40 9.31 7.15
CA VAL A 90 -8.70 8.18 7.77
C VAL A 90 -9.49 6.91 7.51
N GLN A 91 -8.82 5.93 6.93
CA GLN A 91 -9.36 4.58 6.73
C GLN A 91 -8.77 3.62 7.76
N GLU A 92 -9.63 2.85 8.41
CA GLU A 92 -9.22 1.82 9.36
C GLU A 92 -9.26 0.44 8.74
N PHE A 93 -8.22 -0.36 8.98
CA PHE A 93 -8.13 -1.74 8.52
C PHE A 93 -7.77 -2.67 9.66
N LYS A 94 -8.46 -3.81 9.73
CA LYS A 94 -8.27 -4.80 10.80
C LYS A 94 -7.97 -6.15 10.20
N VAL A 95 -6.85 -6.74 10.58
CA VAL A 95 -6.40 -8.05 10.13
C VAL A 95 -5.73 -8.80 11.27
N VAL A 96 -5.52 -10.09 11.07
CA VAL A 96 -4.70 -10.91 11.96
C VAL A 96 -3.49 -11.39 11.18
N THR A 97 -2.31 -10.97 11.64
CA THR A 97 -1.02 -11.40 11.10
C THR A 97 -0.44 -12.49 12.00
N ARG A 98 0.06 -13.57 11.39
CA ARG A 98 0.79 -14.63 12.08
C ARG A 98 2.07 -14.94 11.34
N THR A 99 3.18 -14.89 12.06
CA THR A 99 4.51 -15.27 11.63
C THR A 99 4.94 -16.54 12.34
N THR A 100 5.47 -17.52 11.62
CA THR A 100 6.07 -18.72 12.19
C THR A 100 7.47 -18.94 11.65
N LEU A 101 8.36 -19.45 12.49
CA LEU A 101 9.74 -19.77 12.15
C LEU A 101 9.99 -21.29 12.23
N GLU A 102 10.79 -21.79 11.32
CA GLU A 102 11.26 -23.17 11.26
C GLU A 102 12.76 -23.17 10.97
N GLN A 103 13.57 -23.72 11.88
CA GLN A 103 14.99 -23.95 11.63
C GLN A 103 15.14 -25.09 10.62
N LEU A 104 15.77 -24.84 9.47
CA LEU A 104 15.94 -25.86 8.44
C LEU A 104 17.25 -26.64 8.62
N ASP A 105 18.34 -25.93 8.92
CA ASP A 105 19.67 -26.46 9.22
C ASP A 105 20.44 -25.47 10.11
N GLU A 106 21.77 -25.58 10.24
CA GLU A 106 22.58 -24.66 11.08
C GLU A 106 22.64 -23.22 10.55
N THR A 107 22.20 -22.97 9.32
CA THR A 107 22.37 -21.70 8.58
C THR A 107 21.05 -21.02 8.23
N PHE A 108 20.04 -21.80 7.82
CA PHE A 108 18.81 -21.27 7.25
C PHE A 108 17.59 -21.40 8.16
N VAL A 109 16.80 -20.33 8.20
CA VAL A 109 15.49 -20.25 8.83
C VAL A 109 14.43 -19.99 7.78
N LYS A 110 13.37 -20.80 7.78
CA LYS A 110 12.15 -20.53 7.03
C LYS A 110 11.22 -19.65 7.88
N LEU A 111 10.87 -18.49 7.35
CA LEU A 111 9.83 -17.62 7.88
C LEU A 111 8.57 -17.78 7.02
N THR A 112 7.45 -18.08 7.67
CA THR A 112 6.13 -18.09 7.04
C THR A 112 5.26 -17.00 7.64
N LEU A 113 4.77 -16.07 6.82
CA LEU A 113 3.88 -15.00 7.23
C LEU A 113 2.51 -15.20 6.58
N SER A 114 1.46 -15.18 7.39
CA SER A 114 0.08 -15.28 6.95
C SER A 114 -0.75 -14.13 7.49
N VAL A 115 -1.61 -13.58 6.65
CA VAL A 115 -2.53 -12.50 7.02
C VAL A 115 -3.94 -12.88 6.60
N ASN A 116 -4.90 -12.66 7.48
CA ASN A 116 -6.33 -12.90 7.23
C ASN A 116 -7.19 -11.76 7.78
N GLY A 117 -8.43 -11.67 7.30
CA GLY A 117 -9.39 -10.64 7.73
C GLY A 117 -9.91 -9.74 6.61
N PHE A 118 -9.57 -10.04 5.35
CA PHE A 118 -10.02 -9.27 4.19
C PHE A 118 -11.50 -9.51 3.89
N SER A 119 -12.24 -8.43 3.59
CA SER A 119 -13.61 -8.51 3.09
C SER A 119 -13.67 -9.20 1.71
N LEU A 120 -14.86 -9.67 1.34
CA LEU A 120 -15.10 -10.36 0.08
C LEU A 120 -15.50 -9.42 -1.07
N ASP A 121 -15.50 -8.12 -0.83
CA ASP A 121 -15.77 -7.09 -1.84
C ASP A 121 -14.49 -6.65 -2.56
N THR A 122 -14.66 -5.83 -3.60
CA THR A 122 -13.55 -5.26 -4.38
C THR A 122 -12.54 -4.52 -3.51
N PHE A 123 -13.00 -3.86 -2.46
CA PHE A 123 -12.14 -3.13 -1.53
C PHE A 123 -11.26 -4.10 -0.72
N GLY A 124 -11.82 -5.20 -0.21
CA GLY A 124 -11.07 -6.26 0.45
C GLY A 124 -10.05 -6.92 -0.47
N GLN A 125 -10.38 -7.07 -1.76
CA GLN A 125 -9.41 -7.53 -2.75
C GLN A 125 -8.24 -6.56 -2.91
N TRP A 126 -8.52 -5.27 -3.15
CA TRP A 126 -7.48 -4.23 -3.24
C TRP A 126 -6.58 -4.27 -2.00
N PHE A 127 -7.18 -4.24 -0.81
CA PHE A 127 -6.44 -4.19 0.44
C PHE A 127 -5.56 -5.43 0.61
N LYS A 128 -6.07 -6.63 0.25
CA LYS A 128 -5.30 -7.86 0.26
C LYS A 128 -4.10 -7.83 -0.69
N GLU A 129 -4.30 -7.41 -1.93
CA GLU A 129 -3.23 -7.36 -2.94
C GLU A 129 -2.16 -6.33 -2.57
N CYS A 130 -2.59 -5.14 -2.14
CA CYS A 130 -1.71 -4.09 -1.63
C CYS A 130 -0.90 -4.56 -0.42
N MET A 131 -1.56 -5.14 0.58
CA MET A 131 -0.90 -5.63 1.80
C MET A 131 0.03 -6.80 1.52
N LYS A 132 -0.37 -7.76 0.67
CA LYS A 132 0.49 -8.88 0.27
C LYS A 132 1.78 -8.38 -0.38
N PHE A 133 1.65 -7.44 -1.33
CA PHE A 133 2.81 -6.90 -2.03
C PHE A 133 3.70 -6.05 -1.12
N GLY A 134 3.10 -5.28 -0.21
CA GLY A 134 3.82 -4.58 0.85
C GLY A 134 4.63 -5.55 1.72
N TRP A 135 4.02 -6.63 2.20
CA TRP A 135 4.73 -7.66 2.97
C TRP A 135 5.82 -8.37 2.19
N GLN A 136 5.64 -8.66 0.89
CA GLN A 136 6.70 -9.22 0.05
C GLN A 136 7.92 -8.30 0.02
N ARG A 137 7.72 -6.99 -0.11
CA ARG A 137 8.79 -5.99 -0.05
C ARG A 137 9.42 -5.90 1.33
N SER A 138 8.63 -5.91 2.40
CA SER A 138 9.16 -5.93 3.76
C SER A 138 10.01 -7.16 4.04
N MET A 139 9.62 -8.33 3.52
CA MET A 139 10.45 -9.55 3.64
C MET A 139 11.75 -9.46 2.83
N MET A 140 11.75 -8.79 1.67
CA MET A 140 12.99 -8.47 0.94
C MET A 140 13.90 -7.54 1.76
N SER A 141 13.32 -6.53 2.44
CA SER A 141 14.05 -5.65 3.34
C SER A 141 14.65 -6.42 4.52
N LEU A 142 13.85 -7.26 5.18
CA LEU A 142 14.30 -8.12 6.28
C LEU A 142 15.48 -9.00 5.87
N LYS A 143 15.35 -9.68 4.72
CA LYS A 143 16.42 -10.53 4.17
C LYS A 143 17.69 -9.73 3.93
N SER A 144 17.58 -8.56 3.29
CA SER A 144 18.73 -7.69 3.03
C SER A 144 19.40 -7.17 4.30
N VAL A 145 18.63 -6.83 5.34
CA VAL A 145 19.16 -6.38 6.63
C VAL A 145 19.91 -7.52 7.32
N LEU A 146 19.30 -8.71 7.38
CA LEU A 146 19.89 -9.85 8.07
C LEU A 146 21.14 -10.40 7.39
N GLU A 147 21.14 -10.47 6.05
CA GLU A 147 22.20 -11.14 5.29
C GLU A 147 23.30 -10.18 4.83
N LEU A 148 22.96 -8.90 4.61
CA LEU A 148 23.85 -7.92 4.00
C LEU A 148 24.01 -6.65 4.84
N GLY A 149 23.25 -6.48 5.92
CA GLY A 149 23.25 -5.25 6.72
C GLY A 149 22.69 -4.02 6.00
N MET A 150 21.93 -4.22 4.91
CA MET A 150 21.41 -3.12 4.09
C MET A 150 19.90 -2.96 4.26
N ASP A 151 19.48 -1.78 4.72
CA ASP A 151 18.07 -1.38 4.77
C ASP A 151 17.60 -0.91 3.38
N LEU A 152 16.60 -1.60 2.84
CA LEU A 152 16.04 -1.33 1.50
C LEU A 152 14.66 -0.68 1.55
N ARG A 153 14.16 -0.24 2.70
CA ARG A 153 12.81 0.34 2.81
C ARG A 153 12.61 1.50 1.84
N THR A 154 13.50 2.48 1.85
CA THR A 154 13.39 3.64 0.96
C THR A 154 13.29 3.24 -0.51
N PRO A 155 14.24 2.50 -1.11
CA PRO A 155 14.14 2.13 -2.53
C PRO A 155 12.98 1.16 -2.84
N LEU A 156 12.49 0.37 -1.88
CA LEU A 156 11.36 -0.54 -2.12
C LEU A 156 10.01 0.16 -2.07
N PHE A 157 9.86 1.24 -1.29
CA PHE A 157 8.58 1.92 -1.08
C PHE A 157 8.51 3.33 -1.70
N SER A 158 9.65 3.92 -2.07
CA SER A 158 9.72 5.23 -2.73
C SER A 158 9.64 5.07 -4.24
N TYR A 159 8.43 5.09 -4.78
CA TYR A 159 8.20 5.03 -6.22
C TYR A 159 7.09 5.98 -6.67
N PRO A 160 7.12 6.41 -7.94
CA PRO A 160 6.11 7.28 -8.53
C PRO A 160 4.69 6.73 -8.40
N ARG A 161 3.70 7.64 -8.41
CA ARG A 161 2.29 7.32 -8.22
C ARG A 161 1.40 7.98 -9.26
N LEU A 162 0.22 7.38 -9.41
CA LEU A 162 -0.86 7.83 -10.28
C LEU A 162 -2.00 8.53 -9.52
N GLY A 163 -2.03 8.42 -8.19
CA GLY A 163 -3.15 8.85 -7.35
C GLY A 163 -4.44 8.09 -7.66
N ILE A 164 -4.38 6.77 -7.49
CA ILE A 164 -5.49 5.83 -7.70
C ILE A 164 -5.53 4.79 -6.57
N LEU A 165 -6.70 4.17 -6.39
CA LEU A 165 -6.83 2.86 -5.73
C LEU A 165 -7.20 1.82 -6.81
N ASN A 166 -6.43 0.74 -6.91
CA ASN A 166 -6.63 -0.27 -7.95
C ASN A 166 -6.41 -1.70 -7.46
N CYS A 167 -7.14 -2.65 -8.01
CA CYS A 167 -6.89 -4.08 -7.82
C CYS A 167 -6.76 -4.80 -9.16
N THR A 168 -6.25 -6.02 -9.15
CA THR A 168 -6.31 -6.92 -10.30
C THR A 168 -7.77 -7.13 -10.70
N ILE A 169 -8.12 -6.99 -11.97
CA ILE A 169 -9.50 -7.23 -12.42
C ILE A 169 -9.89 -8.70 -12.22
N ASN A 170 -11.02 -8.94 -11.55
CA ASN A 170 -11.62 -10.26 -11.37
C ASN A 170 -12.99 -10.33 -12.06
N GLU A 171 -13.63 -11.51 -12.07
CA GLU A 171 -14.93 -11.74 -12.72
C GLU A 171 -16.02 -10.70 -12.37
N GLU A 172 -16.14 -10.29 -11.11
CA GLU A 172 -17.06 -9.24 -10.67
C GLU A 172 -16.82 -7.94 -11.45
N GLN A 173 -15.57 -7.46 -11.50
CA GLN A 173 -15.24 -6.24 -12.25
C GLN A 173 -15.32 -6.44 -13.77
N ARG A 174 -15.10 -7.66 -14.28
CA ARG A 174 -15.34 -7.97 -15.71
C ARG A 174 -16.80 -7.80 -16.08
N VAL A 175 -17.72 -8.28 -15.25
CA VAL A 175 -19.16 -8.11 -15.45
C VAL A 175 -19.54 -6.64 -15.36
N LEU A 176 -18.99 -5.90 -14.38
CA LEU A 176 -19.30 -4.48 -14.19
C LEU A 176 -18.81 -3.59 -15.35
N THR A 177 -17.62 -3.89 -15.89
CA THR A 177 -16.96 -3.03 -16.89
C THR A 177 -17.17 -3.51 -18.33
N GLY A 178 -17.41 -4.80 -18.53
CA GLY A 178 -17.35 -5.46 -19.84
C GLY A 178 -15.92 -5.82 -20.29
N CYS A 179 -14.88 -5.48 -19.51
CA CYS A 179 -13.50 -5.74 -19.87
C CYS A 179 -13.13 -7.22 -19.74
N GLN A 180 -12.72 -7.86 -20.84
CA GLN A 180 -12.29 -9.26 -20.86
C GLN A 180 -10.76 -9.43 -20.76
N GLU A 181 -10.01 -8.33 -20.75
CA GLU A 181 -8.55 -8.35 -20.68
C GLU A 181 -8.02 -8.41 -19.24
N ALA A 182 -6.82 -8.94 -19.03
CA ALA A 182 -6.13 -8.83 -17.75
C ALA A 182 -5.69 -7.37 -17.54
N GLY A 183 -5.73 -6.89 -16.30
CA GLY A 183 -5.49 -5.50 -16.02
C GLY A 183 -5.77 -5.09 -14.58
N ASN A 184 -5.74 -3.79 -14.35
CA ASN A 184 -5.86 -3.15 -13.06
C ASN A 184 -7.13 -2.30 -13.03
N TYR A 185 -8.17 -2.81 -12.37
CA TYR A 185 -9.43 -2.11 -12.17
C TYR A 185 -9.26 -0.94 -11.21
N LEU A 186 -9.75 0.24 -11.57
CA LEU A 186 -9.69 1.44 -10.76
C LEU A 186 -10.91 1.56 -9.85
N LEU A 187 -10.70 1.32 -8.55
CA LEU A 187 -11.72 1.52 -7.52
C LEU A 187 -11.96 3.00 -7.29
N GLU A 188 -10.89 3.79 -7.37
CA GLU A 188 -10.91 5.23 -7.12
C GLU A 188 -9.81 5.93 -7.93
N VAL A 189 -10.12 7.13 -8.40
CA VAL A 189 -9.18 8.07 -8.99
C VAL A 189 -9.30 9.37 -8.20
N PHE A 190 -8.23 9.76 -7.50
CA PHE A 190 -8.29 10.94 -6.64
C PHE A 190 -8.37 12.22 -7.48
N PRO A 191 -9.19 13.22 -7.07
CA PRO A 191 -9.27 14.50 -7.77
C PRO A 191 -7.91 15.17 -7.90
N ASN A 192 -7.64 15.80 -9.04
CA ASN A 192 -6.37 16.46 -9.32
C ASN A 192 -5.14 15.55 -9.20
N SER A 193 -5.31 14.22 -9.31
CA SER A 193 -4.20 13.27 -9.44
C SER A 193 -3.64 13.23 -10.86
N PRO A 194 -2.43 12.67 -11.06
CA PRO A 194 -1.95 12.29 -12.39
C PRO A 194 -2.96 11.53 -13.24
N ALA A 195 -3.63 10.53 -12.68
CA ALA A 195 -4.63 9.74 -13.39
C ALA A 195 -5.85 10.57 -13.77
N SER A 196 -6.38 11.39 -12.84
CA SER A 196 -7.52 12.27 -13.11
C SER A 196 -7.21 13.27 -14.23
N ARG A 197 -6.03 13.91 -14.21
CA ARG A 197 -5.59 14.84 -15.27
C ARG A 197 -5.44 14.16 -16.63
N ALA A 198 -5.12 12.87 -16.63
CA ALA A 198 -5.04 12.05 -17.84
C ALA A 198 -6.40 11.52 -18.31
N GLY A 199 -7.49 11.87 -17.64
CA GLY A 199 -8.86 11.50 -18.01
C GLY A 199 -9.26 10.09 -17.59
N LEU A 200 -8.52 9.45 -16.70
CA LEU A 200 -8.90 8.16 -16.12
C LEU A 200 -9.98 8.38 -15.06
N ASN A 201 -10.91 7.43 -14.98
CA ASN A 201 -12.05 7.47 -14.08
C ASN A 201 -12.16 6.19 -13.27
N LYS A 202 -12.91 6.27 -12.16
CA LYS A 202 -13.37 5.08 -11.44
C LYS A 202 -14.10 4.14 -12.41
N GLY A 203 -13.77 2.85 -12.35
CA GLY A 203 -14.33 1.84 -13.24
C GLY A 203 -13.46 1.51 -14.45
N ASP A 204 -12.49 2.36 -14.79
CA ASP A 204 -11.53 2.03 -15.86
C ASP A 204 -10.64 0.85 -15.48
N VAL A 205 -10.05 0.21 -16.49
CA VAL A 205 -9.13 -0.91 -16.31
C VAL A 205 -7.81 -0.61 -17.02
N ILE A 206 -6.73 -0.39 -16.29
CA ILE A 206 -5.40 -0.19 -16.89
C ILE A 206 -4.86 -1.52 -17.40
N LEU A 207 -4.54 -1.57 -18.69
CA LEU A 207 -4.06 -2.76 -19.40
C LEU A 207 -2.54 -2.74 -19.56
N SER A 208 -1.95 -1.56 -19.81
CA SER A 208 -0.51 -1.41 -19.98
C SER A 208 0.01 -0.05 -19.54
N VAL A 209 1.29 -0.02 -19.18
CA VAL A 209 2.03 1.19 -18.78
C VAL A 209 3.33 1.28 -19.58
N GLY A 210 3.48 2.35 -20.36
CA GLY A 210 4.59 2.53 -21.32
C GLY A 210 4.74 1.38 -22.29
N GLY A 211 3.61 0.84 -22.78
CA GLY A 211 3.58 -0.30 -23.69
C GLY A 211 3.90 -1.65 -23.04
N LYS A 212 4.18 -1.71 -21.73
CA LYS A 212 4.35 -2.97 -20.99
C LYS A 212 3.00 -3.41 -20.43
N PRO A 213 2.47 -4.58 -20.80
CA PRO A 213 1.25 -5.12 -20.21
C PRO A 213 1.40 -5.26 -18.69
N THR A 214 0.34 -4.93 -17.96
CA THR A 214 0.27 -5.04 -16.50
C THR A 214 -0.97 -5.85 -16.15
N GLY A 215 -0.86 -7.18 -16.16
CA GLY A 215 -2.00 -8.07 -16.05
C GLY A 215 -2.55 -8.23 -14.62
N ASN A 216 -1.78 -7.80 -13.63
CA ASN A 216 -2.15 -7.83 -12.22
C ASN A 216 -1.53 -6.66 -11.43
N TYR A 217 -1.94 -6.54 -10.17
CA TYR A 217 -1.49 -5.51 -9.24
C TYR A 217 0.03 -5.49 -9.04
N GLU A 218 0.65 -6.66 -8.87
CA GLU A 218 2.09 -6.76 -8.64
C GLU A 218 2.89 -6.28 -9.86
N GLU A 219 2.51 -6.72 -11.06
CA GLU A 219 3.11 -6.27 -12.32
C GLU A 219 2.92 -4.77 -12.55
N PHE A 220 1.74 -4.25 -12.23
CA PHE A 220 1.46 -2.82 -12.31
C PHE A 220 2.40 -2.02 -11.39
N VAL A 221 2.45 -2.36 -10.11
CA VAL A 221 3.28 -1.63 -9.16
C VAL A 221 4.76 -1.76 -9.50
N LYS A 222 5.24 -2.95 -9.90
CA LYS A 222 6.63 -3.13 -10.38
C LYS A 222 6.93 -2.29 -11.61
N THR A 223 6.00 -2.22 -12.56
CA THR A 223 6.17 -1.43 -13.78
C THR A 223 6.27 0.05 -13.45
N ILE A 224 5.37 0.58 -12.63
CA ILE A 224 5.44 1.98 -12.16
C ILE A 224 6.75 2.22 -11.39
N SER A 225 7.13 1.30 -10.49
CA SER A 225 8.37 1.43 -9.70
C SER A 225 9.63 1.50 -10.57
N SER A 226 9.64 0.85 -11.73
CA SER A 226 10.79 0.85 -12.65
C SER A 226 11.07 2.20 -13.32
N TYR A 227 10.15 3.16 -13.24
CA TYR A 227 10.36 4.51 -13.80
C TYR A 227 11.28 5.37 -12.92
N GLY A 228 11.38 5.10 -11.61
CA GLY A 228 12.16 5.94 -10.70
C GLY A 228 11.74 7.41 -10.80
N GLU A 229 12.70 8.28 -11.15
CA GLU A 229 12.47 9.72 -11.33
C GLU A 229 12.04 10.12 -12.76
N LYS A 230 11.85 9.15 -13.67
CA LYS A 230 11.33 9.44 -15.02
C LYS A 230 9.81 9.58 -14.94
N LEU A 231 9.36 10.79 -14.64
CA LEU A 231 7.95 11.05 -14.33
C LEU A 231 7.10 11.37 -15.55
N ASP A 232 7.68 11.96 -16.61
CA ASP A 232 6.90 12.60 -17.66
C ASP A 232 6.59 11.70 -18.85
N ASN A 233 5.44 11.99 -19.48
CA ASN A 233 5.03 11.47 -20.78
C ASN A 233 4.89 9.94 -20.84
N VAL A 234 4.39 9.32 -19.79
CA VAL A 234 4.16 7.88 -19.74
C VAL A 234 2.82 7.53 -20.38
N GLN A 235 2.86 6.78 -21.48
CA GLN A 235 1.66 6.28 -22.14
C GLN A 235 0.97 5.23 -21.28
N ILE A 236 -0.34 5.35 -21.08
CA ILE A 236 -1.20 4.37 -20.41
C ILE A 236 -2.25 3.89 -21.40
N THR A 237 -2.38 2.57 -21.55
CA THR A 237 -3.51 1.95 -22.27
C THR A 237 -4.50 1.43 -21.25
N PHE A 238 -5.76 1.81 -21.40
CA PHE A 238 -6.82 1.45 -20.45
C PHE A 238 -8.14 1.19 -21.18
N PHE A 239 -8.97 0.35 -20.59
CA PHE A 239 -10.33 0.09 -21.05
C PHE A 239 -11.32 1.00 -20.33
N SER A 240 -12.17 1.69 -21.08
CA SER A 240 -13.15 2.66 -20.56
C SER A 240 -14.35 2.77 -21.50
N ASP A 241 -15.56 2.66 -20.96
CA ASP A 241 -16.84 2.67 -21.70
C ASP A 241 -16.87 1.69 -22.89
N GLY A 242 -16.44 0.45 -22.67
CA GLY A 242 -16.48 -0.58 -23.71
C GLY A 242 -15.35 -0.50 -24.76
N GLN A 243 -14.43 0.46 -24.64
CA GLN A 243 -13.40 0.71 -25.64
C GLN A 243 -12.01 0.81 -25.00
N VAL A 244 -11.00 0.33 -25.73
CA VAL A 244 -9.60 0.54 -25.37
C VAL A 244 -9.18 1.95 -25.78
N ARG A 245 -8.66 2.71 -24.83
CA ARG A 245 -8.18 4.08 -24.99
C ARG A 245 -6.72 4.17 -24.60
N THR A 246 -6.09 5.25 -25.01
CA THR A 246 -4.72 5.59 -24.64
C THR A 246 -4.71 7.03 -24.12
N SER A 247 -3.95 7.26 -23.05
CA SER A 247 -3.66 8.60 -22.54
C SER A 247 -2.18 8.70 -22.17
N VAL A 248 -1.74 9.93 -21.91
CA VAL A 248 -0.40 10.23 -21.43
C VAL A 248 -0.51 10.78 -20.02
N VAL A 249 0.29 10.22 -19.11
CA VAL A 249 0.36 10.57 -17.71
C VAL A 249 1.73 11.12 -17.38
N ASN A 250 1.78 12.10 -16.48
CA ASN A 250 2.99 12.43 -15.74
C ASN A 250 2.84 11.90 -14.32
N PHE A 251 3.65 10.90 -13.93
CA PHE A 251 3.65 10.37 -12.58
C PHE A 251 4.02 11.45 -11.55
N SER A 252 3.64 11.24 -10.30
CA SER A 252 3.95 12.15 -9.21
C SER A 252 4.75 11.44 -8.11
N LEU A 253 5.73 12.17 -7.55
CA LEU A 253 6.44 11.81 -6.32
C LEU A 253 5.92 12.59 -5.10
N GLU A 254 4.86 13.39 -5.24
CA GLU A 254 4.27 14.16 -4.15
C GLU A 254 3.90 13.26 -2.95
N ASP A 255 4.23 13.73 -1.75
CA ASP A 255 4.00 13.07 -0.46
C ASP A 255 2.55 12.62 -0.25
N ILE A 256 1.59 13.39 -0.77
CA ILE A 256 0.16 13.09 -0.73
C ILE A 256 -0.24 11.80 -1.46
N PHE A 257 0.57 11.33 -2.41
CA PHE A 257 0.29 10.11 -3.18
C PHE A 257 1.27 8.99 -2.83
N THR A 258 2.51 9.34 -2.52
CA THR A 258 3.59 8.36 -2.27
C THR A 258 3.64 7.86 -0.83
N GLY A 259 3.10 8.64 0.12
CA GLY A 259 3.30 8.40 1.55
C GLY A 259 4.72 8.71 2.03
N LEU A 260 5.57 9.29 1.18
CA LEU A 260 6.92 9.75 1.51
C LEU A 260 6.84 11.06 2.27
N VAL A 261 6.48 10.97 3.54
CA VAL A 261 6.38 12.09 4.49
C VAL A 261 7.69 12.24 5.26
N ASP A 262 7.95 13.44 5.79
CA ASP A 262 9.09 13.66 6.67
C ASP A 262 8.79 13.06 8.05
N THR A 263 9.18 11.81 8.25
CA THR A 263 8.89 11.06 9.50
C THR A 263 9.69 11.53 10.71
N GLU A 264 10.71 12.37 10.49
CA GLU A 264 11.49 12.97 11.57
C GLU A 264 10.77 14.20 12.15
N ASN A 265 10.15 15.01 11.28
CA ASN A 265 9.61 16.33 11.65
C ASN A 265 8.07 16.44 11.58
N GLU A 266 7.37 15.56 10.86
CA GLU A 266 5.91 15.58 10.74
C GLU A 266 5.27 14.42 11.53
N SER A 267 4.30 14.72 12.41
CA SER A 267 3.48 13.70 13.06
C SER A 267 2.31 13.26 12.16
N PHE A 268 1.70 12.11 12.47
CA PHE A 268 0.48 11.64 11.78
C PHE A 268 -0.63 12.71 11.78
N LYS A 269 -0.77 13.45 12.88
CA LYS A 269 -1.72 14.54 13.01
C LYS A 269 -1.39 15.69 12.05
N ASP A 270 -0.12 16.09 11.97
CA ASP A 270 0.32 17.19 11.09
C ASP A 270 0.08 16.84 9.61
N ILE A 271 0.42 15.61 9.22
CA ILE A 271 0.19 15.10 7.86
C ILE A 271 -1.30 15.13 7.51
N LYS A 272 -2.16 14.69 8.45
CA LYS A 272 -3.61 14.68 8.26
C LYS A 272 -4.16 16.10 8.07
N GLU A 273 -3.81 17.03 8.95
CA GLU A 273 -4.27 18.43 8.87
C GLU A 273 -3.80 19.11 7.58
N LYS A 274 -2.57 18.84 7.14
CA LYS A 274 -2.02 19.30 5.86
C LYS A 274 -2.84 18.78 4.67
N ARG A 275 -3.14 17.48 4.63
CA ARG A 275 -3.92 16.87 3.53
C ARG A 275 -5.36 17.39 3.48
N GLU A 276 -6.02 17.54 4.63
CA GLU A 276 -7.37 18.12 4.70
C GLU A 276 -7.41 19.58 4.17
N MET A 277 -6.39 20.37 4.51
CA MET A 277 -6.28 21.75 4.02
C MET A 277 -6.12 21.80 2.50
N LEU A 278 -5.22 20.99 1.94
CA LEU A 278 -4.99 20.89 0.50
C LEU A 278 -6.24 20.39 -0.24
N ALA A 279 -6.96 19.43 0.32
CA ALA A 279 -8.20 18.91 -0.24
C ALA A 279 -9.29 20.00 -0.35
N LYS A 280 -9.44 20.83 0.69
CA LYS A 280 -10.36 21.99 0.70
C LYS A 280 -9.99 23.06 -0.32
N GLN A 281 -8.69 23.32 -0.50
CA GLN A 281 -8.20 24.27 -1.51
C GLN A 281 -8.50 23.76 -2.93
N ARG A 282 -8.30 22.46 -3.20
CA ARG A 282 -8.59 21.85 -4.49
C ARG A 282 -10.09 21.88 -4.85
N SER A 283 -10.94 21.58 -3.87
CA SER A 283 -12.40 21.58 -4.08
C SER A 283 -12.97 23.00 -4.24
N SER A 284 -12.35 24.02 -3.64
CA SER A 284 -12.75 25.43 -3.83
C SER A 284 -12.23 26.05 -5.13
N SER A 285 -11.07 25.62 -5.65
CA SER A 285 -10.62 26.02 -6.99
C SER A 285 -11.52 25.46 -8.10
N ASP A 286 -12.06 24.25 -7.93
CA ASP A 286 -13.02 23.66 -8.87
C ASP A 286 -14.39 24.36 -8.84
N SER A 287 -14.82 24.90 -7.69
CA SER A 287 -16.07 25.67 -7.60
C SER A 287 -15.95 27.08 -8.22
N LEU A 288 -14.75 27.65 -8.24
CA LEU A 288 -14.50 28.97 -8.86
C LEU A 288 -14.46 28.90 -10.40
N TRP A 289 -14.14 27.74 -10.98
CA TRP A 289 -14.15 27.52 -12.44
C TRP A 289 -15.51 27.07 -12.98
N THR A 290 -16.33 26.41 -12.17
CA THR A 290 -17.71 26.02 -12.56
C THR A 290 -18.73 27.16 -12.44
N GLY A 291 -18.35 28.32 -11.90
CA GLY A 291 -19.23 29.48 -11.67
C GLY A 291 -19.14 30.63 -12.69
N LYS A 292 -18.41 30.48 -13.82
CA LYS A 292 -18.36 31.48 -14.90
C LYS A 292 -18.64 30.85 -16.26
N GLY A 293 -19.92 30.61 -16.53
CA GLY A 293 -20.35 30.13 -17.84
C GLY A 293 -21.84 29.85 -17.87
N ASP A 294 -22.66 30.87 -17.60
CA ASP A 294 -23.99 31.03 -18.19
C ASP A 294 -24.61 32.33 -17.65
N ASP A 295 -24.35 33.43 -18.36
CA ASP A 295 -25.20 34.61 -18.38
C ASP A 295 -24.76 35.48 -19.56
N GLN A 296 -25.36 35.21 -20.72
CA GLN A 296 -25.73 36.19 -21.75
C GLN A 296 -26.25 35.48 -23.01
N HIS A 297 -27.55 35.20 -23.02
CA HIS A 297 -28.34 35.35 -24.24
C HIS A 297 -29.63 36.09 -23.88
N GLU A 298 -29.54 37.41 -23.95
CA GLU A 298 -30.69 38.31 -23.92
C GLU A 298 -31.57 38.12 -25.16
N HIS A 299 -32.86 38.32 -24.91
CA HIS A 299 -33.95 38.38 -25.86
C HIS A 299 -33.85 39.56 -26.86
N CYS A 300 -34.56 39.35 -27.98
CA CYS A 300 -34.99 40.27 -29.06
C CYS A 300 -34.07 40.42 -30.27
#